data_AF-A0A2M7A0U8-F1
#
_entry.id   AF-A0A2M7A0U8-F1
#
_cell.length_a   1.000
_cell.length_b   1.000
_cell.length_c   1.000
_cell.angle_alpha   90.00
_cell.angle_beta   90.00
_cell.angle_gamma   90.00
#
_symmetry.space_group_name_H-M   'P 1'
#
loop_
_entity.id
_entity.type
_entity.pdbx_description
1 polymer ?
#
loop_
_entity_poly.entity_id
_entity_poly.type
_entity_poly.pdbx_seq_one_letter_code
_entity_poly.pdbx_strand_id
1 'polypeptide(L)'
;MPNKPIKKIIFIEPKAPGYHIYSRWGLPRLGTIILGTMLSNHGYDVKIFIEEIKGIDFDELFEADAVGISTITSTAPRAYEIARQVKKSGIPVFMGGPHVTFMTDEALKYVDYVLRGEAEETIVDFIKAIEKGEGLENIQGLSYHLGHLIKHNELKPRCNDLDKYPFPNFSLIHGYDEAKNQYEITPMQTSRGCPFDCNFCSVTEMFG
;
A
#
# COMPACT_ATOMS: atom_id res chain seq x y z
N MET A 1 -13.51 -17.85 5.17
CA MET A 1 -12.37 -18.63 4.62
C MET A 1 -11.62 -19.18 5.82
N PRO A 2 -11.16 -20.44 5.83
CA PRO A 2 -10.44 -20.97 7.00
C PRO A 2 -9.14 -20.17 7.21
N ASN A 3 -8.95 -19.67 8.44
CA ASN A 3 -7.85 -18.79 8.87
C ASN A 3 -6.48 -19.45 8.60
N LYS A 4 -5.89 -19.15 7.43
CA LYS A 4 -4.47 -19.40 7.18
C LYS A 4 -3.69 -18.34 7.96
N PRO A 5 -2.68 -18.72 8.78
CA PRO A 5 -1.85 -17.74 9.46
C PRO A 5 -1.14 -16.87 8.42
N ILE A 6 -1.14 -15.56 8.63
CA ILE A 6 -0.47 -14.61 7.75
C ILE A 6 0.95 -14.43 8.27
N LYS A 7 1.94 -14.86 7.48
CA LYS A 7 3.35 -14.69 7.81
C LYS A 7 4.08 -13.87 6.76
N LYS A 8 3.90 -14.20 5.48
CA LYS A 8 4.56 -13.55 4.33
C LYS A 8 3.64 -12.51 3.71
N ILE A 9 4.04 -11.24 3.76
CA ILE A 9 3.28 -10.11 3.20
C ILE A 9 4.13 -9.44 2.13
N ILE A 10 3.61 -9.37 0.92
CA ILE A 10 4.30 -8.73 -0.20
C ILE A 10 3.61 -7.41 -0.53
N PHE A 11 4.39 -6.33 -0.56
CA PHE A 11 3.95 -5.05 -1.09
C PHE A 11 4.41 -4.86 -2.53
N ILE A 12 3.59 -4.16 -3.30
CA ILE A 12 3.89 -3.83 -4.70
C ILE A 12 3.72 -2.34 -4.93
N GLU A 13 4.72 -1.77 -5.59
CA GLU A 13 4.66 -0.50 -6.26
C GLU A 13 4.66 -0.70 -7.78
N PRO A 14 3.50 -0.60 -8.45
CA PRO A 14 3.40 -0.85 -9.88
C PRO A 14 4.05 0.28 -10.70
N LYS A 15 4.60 -0.06 -11.86
CA LYS A 15 5.09 0.94 -12.82
C LYS A 15 3.95 1.58 -13.59
N ALA A 16 4.19 2.77 -14.14
CA ALA A 16 3.24 3.36 -15.07
C ALA A 16 3.24 2.59 -16.41
N PRO A 17 2.10 2.50 -17.11
CA PRO A 17 1.98 1.77 -18.37
C PRO A 17 2.75 2.41 -19.54
N GLY A 18 3.32 3.62 -19.37
CA GLY A 18 4.08 4.33 -20.38
C GLY A 18 5.32 4.99 -19.81
N TYR A 19 6.26 5.35 -20.69
CA TYR A 19 7.51 5.99 -20.30
C TYR A 19 7.29 7.43 -19.86
N HIS A 20 7.75 7.78 -18.66
CA HIS A 20 7.71 9.15 -18.15
C HIS A 20 8.98 9.49 -17.37
N ILE A 21 9.10 10.73 -16.89
CA ILE A 21 10.30 11.17 -16.17
C ILE A 21 10.62 10.29 -14.94
N TYR A 22 9.60 9.80 -14.22
CA TYR A 22 9.78 8.90 -13.08
C TYR A 22 10.14 7.47 -13.47
N SER A 23 10.20 7.15 -14.78
CA SER A 23 10.76 5.88 -15.27
C SER A 23 12.28 5.97 -15.43
N ARG A 24 12.86 7.17 -15.29
CA ARG A 24 14.32 7.39 -15.22
C ARG A 24 14.84 7.47 -13.79
N TRP A 25 13.98 7.88 -12.86
CA TRP A 25 14.33 8.08 -11.46
C TRP A 25 13.46 7.16 -10.61
N GLY A 26 14.01 6.03 -10.16
CA GLY A 26 13.33 5.15 -9.22
C GLY A 26 13.19 5.87 -7.90
N LEU A 27 11.97 6.35 -7.63
CA LEU A 27 11.62 7.06 -6.40
C LEU A 27 10.66 6.18 -5.60
N PRO A 28 11.17 5.35 -4.69
CA PRO A 28 10.32 4.55 -3.81
C PRO A 28 9.34 5.45 -3.05
N ARG A 29 8.06 5.06 -2.97
CA ARG A 29 7.10 5.83 -2.18
C ARG A 29 7.23 5.42 -0.72
N LEU A 30 7.55 6.40 0.13
CA LEU A 30 7.81 6.17 1.55
C LEU A 30 6.67 5.46 2.28
N GLY A 31 5.41 5.72 1.92
CA GLY A 31 4.25 5.10 2.55
C GLY A 31 4.34 3.57 2.56
N THR A 32 4.62 2.94 1.41
CA THR A 32 4.74 1.47 1.30
C THR A 32 5.86 0.93 2.18
N ILE A 33 7.00 1.63 2.23
CA ILE A 33 8.16 1.21 3.01
C ILE A 33 7.91 1.37 4.50
N ILE A 34 7.29 2.46 4.93
CA ILE A 34 6.93 2.68 6.34
C ILE A 34 5.95 1.61 6.80
N LEU A 35 4.88 1.34 6.03
CA LEU A 35 3.92 0.27 6.36
C LEU A 35 4.59 -1.11 6.40
N GLY A 36 5.46 -1.41 5.45
CA GLY A 36 6.23 -2.65 5.45
C GLY A 36 7.17 -2.76 6.65
N THR A 37 7.79 -1.64 7.06
CA THR A 37 8.66 -1.58 8.25
C THR A 37 7.86 -1.82 9.52
N MET A 38 6.67 -1.22 9.65
CA MET A 38 5.79 -1.43 10.80
C MET A 38 5.38 -2.90 10.91
N LEU A 39 5.02 -3.55 9.80
CA LEU A 39 4.69 -4.98 9.80
C LEU A 39 5.91 -5.86 10.11
N SER A 40 7.08 -5.56 9.54
CA SER A 40 8.31 -6.28 9.83
C SER A 40 8.68 -6.19 11.33
N ASN A 41 8.53 -5.01 11.94
CA ASN A 41 8.74 -4.82 13.38
C ASN A 41 7.73 -5.62 14.25
N HIS A 42 6.59 -6.01 13.68
CA HIS A 42 5.60 -6.88 14.34
C HIS A 42 5.78 -8.37 14.02
N GLY A 43 6.89 -8.76 13.38
CA GLY A 43 7.27 -10.16 13.16
C GLY A 43 6.76 -10.78 11.86
N TYR A 44 6.17 -9.99 10.96
CA TYR A 44 5.81 -10.46 9.62
C TYR A 44 7.06 -10.51 8.71
N ASP A 45 7.10 -11.51 7.83
CA ASP A 45 8.07 -11.58 6.73
C ASP A 45 7.59 -10.67 5.61
N VAL A 46 8.26 -9.53 5.42
CA VAL A 46 7.83 -8.47 4.51
C VAL A 46 8.83 -8.30 3.38
N LYS A 47 8.31 -8.25 2.15
CA LYS A 47 9.09 -7.90 0.96
C LYS A 47 8.34 -6.88 0.12
N ILE A 48 9.08 -5.96 -0.49
CA ILE A 48 8.52 -4.88 -1.31
C ILE A 48 9.08 -5.00 -2.72
N PHE A 49 8.21 -5.23 -3.70
CA PHE A 49 8.57 -5.11 -5.11
C PHE A 49 8.24 -3.71 -5.60
N ILE A 50 9.26 -3.01 -6.09
CA ILE A 50 9.07 -1.77 -6.83
C ILE A 50 9.36 -2.11 -8.29
N GLU A 51 8.33 -2.08 -9.12
CA GLU A 51 8.40 -2.62 -10.48
C GLU A 51 9.42 -1.86 -11.35
N GLU A 52 9.59 -0.55 -11.10
CA GLU A 52 10.62 0.29 -11.76
C GLU A 52 12.05 0.00 -11.25
N ILE A 53 12.24 -0.70 -10.12
CA ILE A 53 13.56 -1.03 -9.56
C ILE A 53 14.10 -2.34 -10.10
N LYS A 54 13.39 -3.44 -9.86
CA LYS A 54 13.84 -4.78 -10.26
C LYS A 54 12.69 -5.65 -10.80
N GLY A 55 11.61 -5.02 -11.24
CA GLY A 55 10.41 -5.74 -11.64
C GLY A 55 9.73 -6.45 -10.46
N ILE A 56 8.76 -7.29 -10.80
CA ILE A 56 8.00 -8.11 -9.85
C ILE A 56 8.33 -9.57 -10.15
N ASP A 57 8.77 -10.30 -9.13
CA ASP A 57 8.85 -11.76 -9.18
C ASP A 57 7.45 -12.33 -8.90
N PHE A 58 6.76 -12.78 -9.96
CA PHE A 58 5.40 -13.29 -9.83
C PHE A 58 5.36 -14.67 -9.15
N ASP A 59 6.40 -15.48 -9.30
CA ASP A 59 6.45 -16.80 -8.66
C ASP A 59 6.49 -16.62 -7.14
N GLU A 60 7.35 -15.73 -6.66
CA GLU A 60 7.43 -15.40 -5.23
C GLU A 60 6.16 -14.66 -4.74
N LEU A 61 5.57 -13.82 -5.59
CA LEU A 61 4.33 -13.10 -5.27
C LEU A 61 3.18 -14.06 -4.96
N PHE A 62 3.06 -15.16 -5.71
CA PHE A 62 2.00 -16.16 -5.50
C PHE A 62 2.24 -17.07 -4.28
N GLU A 63 3.37 -16.93 -3.59
CA GLU A 63 3.62 -17.59 -2.30
C GLU A 63 3.20 -16.73 -1.10
N ALA A 64 2.80 -15.46 -1.30
CA ALA A 64 2.39 -14.59 -0.20
C ALA A 64 1.09 -15.06 0.49
N ASP A 65 0.97 -14.71 1.77
CA ASP A 65 -0.26 -14.86 2.54
C ASP A 65 -1.19 -13.65 2.39
N ALA A 66 -0.64 -12.47 2.09
CA ALA A 66 -1.39 -11.27 1.73
C ALA A 66 -0.55 -10.35 0.83
N VAL A 67 -1.24 -9.61 -0.05
CA VAL A 67 -0.58 -8.67 -0.98
C VAL A 67 -1.15 -7.27 -0.83
N GLY A 68 -0.27 -6.30 -0.56
CA GLY A 68 -0.58 -4.87 -0.51
C GLY A 68 -0.13 -4.15 -1.77
N ILE A 69 -0.98 -3.37 -2.41
CA ILE A 69 -0.60 -2.59 -3.61
C ILE A 69 -0.77 -1.10 -3.33
N SER A 70 0.33 -0.35 -3.43
CA SER A 70 0.32 1.11 -3.30
C SER A 70 0.24 1.75 -4.68
N THR A 71 -0.76 2.58 -4.94
CA THR A 71 -0.98 3.14 -6.29
C THR A 71 -1.38 4.62 -6.30
N ILE A 72 -0.91 5.30 -7.35
CA ILE A 72 -1.32 6.65 -7.74
C ILE A 72 -2.07 6.54 -9.08
N THR A 73 -2.73 7.62 -9.51
CA THR A 73 -3.63 7.56 -10.68
C THR A 73 -2.97 7.03 -11.94
N SER A 74 -1.71 7.38 -12.20
CA SER A 74 -0.97 6.88 -13.37
C SER A 74 -0.61 5.39 -13.30
N THR A 75 -0.52 4.80 -12.11
CA THR A 75 -0.18 3.38 -11.92
C THR A 75 -1.38 2.49 -11.65
N ALA A 76 -2.57 3.09 -11.44
CA ALA A 76 -3.80 2.37 -11.10
C ALA A 76 -4.20 1.29 -12.13
N PRO A 77 -4.11 1.51 -13.46
CA PRO A 77 -4.42 0.46 -14.43
C PRO A 77 -3.55 -0.79 -14.25
N ARG A 78 -2.25 -0.61 -14.03
CA ARG A 78 -1.30 -1.70 -13.77
C ARG A 78 -1.55 -2.34 -12.40
N ALA A 79 -1.87 -1.52 -11.40
CA ALA A 79 -2.25 -1.98 -10.06
C ALA A 79 -3.46 -2.93 -10.11
N TYR A 80 -4.51 -2.56 -10.85
CA TYR A 80 -5.71 -3.39 -11.02
C TYR A 80 -5.44 -4.66 -11.81
N GLU A 81 -4.54 -4.62 -12.80
CA GLU A 81 -4.12 -5.81 -13.53
C GLU A 81 -3.46 -6.83 -12.59
N ILE A 82 -2.50 -6.39 -11.79
CA ILE A 82 -1.79 -7.23 -10.82
C ILE A 82 -2.76 -7.76 -9.76
N ALA A 83 -3.60 -6.88 -9.19
CA ALA A 83 -4.61 -7.25 -8.20
C ALA A 83 -5.52 -8.38 -8.68
N ARG A 84 -6.00 -8.32 -9.93
CA ARG A 84 -6.85 -9.38 -10.50
C ARG A 84 -6.13 -10.72 -10.59
N GLN A 85 -4.84 -10.73 -10.91
CA GLN A 85 -4.06 -11.97 -11.01
C GLN A 85 -3.84 -12.61 -9.64
N VAL A 86 -3.45 -11.79 -8.65
CA VAL A 86 -3.23 -12.23 -7.27
C VAL A 86 -4.53 -12.72 -6.63
N LYS A 87 -5.61 -11.93 -6.74
CA LYS A 87 -6.93 -12.28 -6.18
C LYS A 87 -7.50 -13.57 -6.77
N LYS A 88 -7.29 -13.82 -8.07
CA LYS A 88 -7.70 -15.10 -8.72
C LYS A 88 -7.00 -16.32 -8.12
N SER A 89 -5.83 -16.14 -7.53
CA SER A 89 -5.07 -17.20 -6.85
C SER A 89 -5.50 -17.42 -5.40
N GLY A 90 -6.53 -16.70 -4.94
CA GLY A 90 -7.09 -16.84 -3.59
C GLY A 90 -6.32 -16.09 -2.49
N ILE A 91 -5.29 -15.32 -2.85
CA ILE A 91 -4.52 -14.50 -1.92
C ILE A 91 -5.31 -13.21 -1.63
N PRO A 92 -5.53 -12.82 -0.37
CA PRO A 92 -6.19 -11.57 -0.03
C PRO A 92 -5.37 -10.38 -0.53
N VAL A 93 -6.03 -9.48 -1.27
CA VAL A 93 -5.41 -8.28 -1.83
C VAL A 93 -5.98 -7.04 -1.18
N PHE A 94 -5.10 -6.16 -0.72
CA PHE A 94 -5.46 -4.83 -0.24
C PHE A 94 -4.74 -3.74 -1.02
N MET A 95 -5.38 -2.58 -1.15
CA MET A 95 -4.81 -1.41 -1.82
C MET A 95 -4.76 -0.19 -0.93
N GLY A 96 -3.75 0.64 -1.14
CA GLY A 96 -3.63 1.96 -0.53
C GLY A 96 -3.04 2.99 -1.48
N GLY A 97 -3.01 4.24 -1.03
CA GLY A 97 -2.46 5.36 -1.78
C GLY A 97 -3.53 6.28 -2.37
N PRO A 98 -3.12 7.45 -2.90
CA PRO A 98 -4.04 8.53 -3.23
C PRO A 98 -5.17 8.13 -4.19
N HIS A 99 -4.87 7.33 -5.21
CA HIS A 99 -5.89 6.98 -6.19
C HIS A 99 -7.05 6.20 -5.58
N VAL A 100 -6.75 5.15 -4.80
CA VAL A 100 -7.78 4.29 -4.21
C VAL A 100 -8.47 4.91 -3.00
N THR A 101 -7.85 5.91 -2.36
CA THR A 101 -8.53 6.77 -1.38
C THR A 101 -9.69 7.52 -2.02
N PHE A 102 -9.51 8.11 -3.21
CA PHE A 102 -10.55 8.88 -3.89
C PHE A 102 -11.46 8.04 -4.78
N MET A 103 -10.97 6.90 -5.31
CA MET A 103 -11.68 5.99 -6.21
C MET A 103 -11.92 4.62 -5.57
N THR A 104 -12.35 4.61 -4.30
CA THR A 104 -12.46 3.39 -3.49
C THR A 104 -13.37 2.33 -4.11
N ASP A 105 -14.58 2.71 -4.54
CA ASP A 105 -15.57 1.76 -5.09
C ASP A 105 -15.13 1.18 -6.42
N GLU A 106 -14.35 1.94 -7.20
CA GLU A 106 -13.71 1.43 -8.40
C GLU A 106 -12.66 0.38 -8.04
N ALA A 107 -11.78 0.69 -7.09
CA ALA A 107 -10.72 -0.22 -6.66
C ALA A 107 -11.28 -1.53 -6.09
N LEU A 108 -12.36 -1.47 -5.31
CA LEU A 108 -13.03 -2.65 -4.71
C LEU A 108 -13.60 -3.62 -5.74
N LYS A 109 -13.69 -3.26 -7.03
CA LYS A 109 -13.98 -4.22 -8.11
C LYS A 109 -12.83 -5.19 -8.36
N TYR A 110 -11.62 -4.87 -7.91
CA TYR A 110 -10.39 -5.60 -8.21
C TYR A 110 -9.69 -6.18 -6.99
N VAL A 111 -9.90 -5.60 -5.80
CA VAL A 111 -9.28 -6.04 -4.53
C VAL A 111 -10.31 -6.47 -3.49
N ASP A 112 -9.85 -6.98 -2.36
CA ASP A 112 -10.71 -7.36 -1.22
C ASP A 112 -10.89 -6.19 -0.24
N TYR A 113 -9.84 -5.38 -0.09
CA TYR A 113 -9.77 -4.30 0.89
C TYR A 113 -9.14 -3.04 0.31
N VAL A 114 -9.60 -1.88 0.75
CA VAL A 114 -8.95 -0.59 0.49
C VAL A 114 -8.69 0.11 1.82
N LEU A 115 -7.44 0.48 2.07
CA LEU A 115 -7.02 1.33 3.19
C LEU A 115 -6.96 2.78 2.68
N ARG A 116 -7.95 3.58 3.07
CA ARG A 116 -8.11 4.98 2.65
C ARG A 116 -7.37 5.93 3.59
N GLY A 117 -6.78 6.98 3.02
CA GLY A 117 -6.00 7.96 3.77
C GLY A 117 -4.66 7.40 4.24
N GLU A 118 -4.30 7.71 5.48
CA GLU A 118 -3.08 7.22 6.13
C GLU A 118 -3.35 5.91 6.87
N ALA A 119 -2.46 4.93 6.70
CA ALA A 119 -2.68 3.56 7.17
C ALA A 119 -1.67 3.13 8.24
N GLU A 120 -0.73 3.98 8.64
CA GLU A 120 0.32 3.66 9.60
C GLU A 120 -0.27 3.18 10.92
N GLU A 121 -1.33 3.81 11.41
CA GLU A 121 -1.99 3.42 12.65
C GLU A 121 -3.01 2.29 12.52
N THR A 122 -3.24 1.76 11.32
CA THR A 122 -4.29 0.76 11.08
C THR A 122 -3.77 -0.51 10.41
N ILE A 123 -2.60 -0.47 9.77
CA ILE A 123 -2.06 -1.58 8.99
C ILE A 123 -1.86 -2.86 9.81
N VAL A 124 -1.34 -2.74 11.04
CA VAL A 124 -1.07 -3.91 11.90
C VAL A 124 -2.38 -4.54 12.36
N ASP A 125 -3.34 -3.73 12.80
CA ASP A 125 -4.64 -4.21 13.27
C ASP A 125 -5.47 -4.75 12.11
N PHE A 126 -5.34 -4.17 10.92
CA PHE A 126 -5.93 -4.69 9.69
C PHE A 126 -5.42 -6.09 9.37
N ILE A 127 -4.09 -6.31 9.35
CA ILE A 127 -3.53 -7.64 9.07
C ILE A 127 -4.01 -8.67 10.11
N LYS A 128 -4.03 -8.31 11.40
CA LYS A 128 -4.58 -9.18 12.46
C LYS A 128 -6.07 -9.47 12.26
N ALA A 129 -6.86 -8.48 11.84
CA ALA A 129 -8.29 -8.64 11.62
C ALA A 129 -8.59 -9.59 10.45
N ILE A 130 -7.86 -9.48 9.33
CA ILE A 130 -8.03 -10.41 8.21
C ILE A 130 -7.53 -11.83 8.54
N GLU A 131 -6.48 -11.98 9.35
CA GLU A 131 -6.00 -13.29 9.82
C GLU A 131 -7.03 -14.00 10.71
N LYS A 132 -7.69 -13.25 11.61
CA LYS A 132 -8.72 -13.80 12.50
C LYS A 132 -10.07 -13.98 11.82
N GLY A 133 -10.35 -13.21 10.77
CA GLY A 133 -11.65 -13.15 10.11
C GLY A 133 -12.71 -12.35 10.87
N GLU A 134 -12.30 -11.46 11.78
CA GLU A 134 -13.19 -10.64 12.62
C GLU A 134 -12.60 -9.25 12.89
N GLY A 135 -13.42 -8.30 13.35
CA GLY A 135 -12.96 -6.98 13.80
C GLY A 135 -12.71 -5.96 12.69
N LEU A 136 -13.01 -6.27 11.43
CA LEU A 136 -12.85 -5.36 10.30
C LEU A 136 -13.64 -4.07 10.46
N GLU A 137 -14.79 -4.10 11.13
CA GLU A 137 -15.62 -2.93 11.40
C GLU A 137 -14.95 -1.86 12.28
N ASN A 138 -13.90 -2.22 13.01
CA ASN A 138 -13.18 -1.30 13.90
C ASN A 138 -11.94 -0.69 13.24
N ILE A 139 -11.59 -1.11 12.03
CA ILE A 139 -10.41 -0.61 11.31
C ILE A 139 -10.77 0.71 10.61
N GLN A 140 -10.32 1.84 11.17
CA GLN A 140 -10.57 3.15 10.57
C GLN A 140 -9.94 3.25 9.17
N GLY A 141 -10.63 3.94 8.26
CA GLY A 141 -10.21 4.08 6.87
C GLY A 141 -10.35 2.83 6.00
N LEU A 142 -10.74 1.68 6.57
CA LEU A 142 -10.95 0.45 5.80
C LEU A 142 -12.25 0.53 4.99
N SER A 143 -12.18 0.11 3.73
CA SER A 143 -13.35 -0.18 2.90
C SER A 143 -13.26 -1.60 2.36
N TYR A 144 -14.38 -2.32 2.35
CA TYR A 144 -14.43 -3.74 2.03
C TYR A 144 -15.84 -4.20 1.63
N HIS A 145 -15.94 -5.38 1.01
CA HIS A 145 -17.23 -6.01 0.73
C HIS A 145 -17.79 -6.72 1.96
N LEU A 146 -19.02 -6.37 2.35
CA LEU A 146 -19.82 -7.07 3.34
C LEU A 146 -21.01 -7.74 2.62
N GLY A 147 -20.78 -8.96 2.15
CA GLY A 147 -21.74 -9.66 1.29
C GLY A 147 -21.88 -8.95 -0.06
N HIS A 148 -23.05 -8.38 -0.32
CA HIS A 148 -23.34 -7.65 -1.57
C HIS A 148 -23.19 -6.12 -1.43
N LEU A 149 -22.89 -5.63 -0.22
CA LEU A 149 -22.75 -4.21 0.07
C LEU A 149 -21.27 -3.85 0.21
N ILE A 150 -20.93 -2.63 -0.19
CA ILE A 150 -19.64 -2.03 0.17
C ILE A 150 -19.83 -1.33 1.51
N LYS A 151 -18.93 -1.62 2.45
CA LYS A 151 -18.84 -0.92 3.73
C LYS A 151 -17.61 -0.02 3.74
N HIS A 152 -17.81 1.21 4.20
CA HIS A 152 -16.79 2.21 4.41
C HIS A 152 -16.74 2.54 5.89
N ASN A 153 -15.65 2.17 6.57
CA ASN A 153 -15.44 2.59 7.94
C ASN A 153 -14.99 4.06 7.97
N GLU A 154 -15.33 4.75 9.06
CA GLU A 154 -14.95 6.15 9.28
C GLU A 154 -13.46 6.38 9.05
N LEU A 155 -13.13 7.51 8.41
CA LEU A 155 -11.74 7.92 8.22
C LEU A 155 -11.12 8.27 9.57
N LYS A 156 -9.81 8.04 9.66
CA LYS A 156 -9.04 8.43 10.83
C LYS A 156 -8.71 9.93 10.78
N PRO A 157 -8.65 10.63 11.93
CA PRO A 157 -8.03 11.95 11.99
C PRO A 157 -6.61 11.91 11.42
N ARG A 158 -6.20 13.02 10.79
CA ARG A 158 -4.86 13.16 10.21
C ARG A 158 -3.79 13.03 11.29
N CYS A 159 -2.64 12.46 10.92
CA CYS A 159 -1.52 12.36 11.84
C CYS A 159 -1.01 13.75 12.23
N ASN A 160 -0.87 13.99 13.53
CA ASN A 160 -0.32 15.22 14.09
C ASN A 160 1.13 15.09 14.60
N ASP A 161 1.68 13.88 14.58
CA ASP A 161 3.03 13.57 15.07
C ASP A 161 3.65 12.46 14.20
N LEU A 162 4.57 12.84 13.32
CA LEU A 162 5.27 11.91 12.43
C LEU A 162 6.38 11.14 13.14
N ASP A 163 6.88 11.61 14.30
CA ASP A 163 8.01 11.01 15.01
C ASP A 163 7.63 9.67 15.66
N LYS A 164 6.33 9.38 15.78
CA LYS A 164 5.83 8.08 16.24
C LYS A 164 6.02 6.94 15.24
N TYR A 165 6.29 7.25 13.97
CA TYR A 165 6.46 6.26 12.92
C TYR A 165 7.93 5.85 12.76
N PRO A 166 8.22 4.58 12.44
CA PRO A 166 9.59 4.14 12.28
C PRO A 166 10.24 4.77 11.05
N PHE A 167 11.57 4.89 11.09
CA PHE A 167 12.34 5.18 9.88
C PHE A 167 12.12 4.09 8.83
N PRO A 168 11.98 4.46 7.54
CA PRO A 168 11.74 3.50 6.47
C PRO A 168 12.91 2.52 6.33
N ASN A 169 12.63 1.22 6.46
CA ASN A 169 13.60 0.16 6.20
C ASN A 169 13.67 -0.17 4.70
N PHE A 170 14.57 0.47 3.98
CA PHE A 170 14.77 0.24 2.54
C PHE A 170 15.30 -1.18 2.20
N SER A 171 15.87 -1.92 3.16
CA SER A 171 16.31 -3.30 2.92
C SER A 171 15.15 -4.26 2.58
N LEU A 172 13.90 -3.87 2.88
CA LEU A 172 12.71 -4.63 2.51
C LEU A 172 12.45 -4.61 0.99
N ILE A 173 13.06 -3.67 0.25
CA ILE A 173 12.86 -3.52 -1.18
C ILE A 173 13.71 -4.55 -1.93
N HIS A 174 13.05 -5.34 -2.76
CA HIS A 174 13.71 -6.31 -3.61
C HIS A 174 14.69 -5.63 -4.57
N GLY A 175 15.97 -5.99 -4.41
CA GLY A 175 17.06 -5.51 -5.23
C GLY A 175 17.52 -4.08 -4.97
N TYR A 176 17.18 -3.53 -3.80
CA TYR A 176 17.60 -2.20 -3.42
C TYR A 176 19.12 -2.04 -3.43
N ASP A 177 19.87 -3.00 -2.89
CA ASP A 177 21.33 -2.91 -2.83
C ASP A 177 22.03 -2.98 -4.18
N GLU A 178 21.44 -3.66 -5.16
CA GLU A 178 22.01 -3.71 -6.51
C GLU A 178 21.67 -2.44 -7.28
N ALA A 179 20.50 -1.87 -7.02
CA ALA A 179 20.00 -0.69 -7.70
C ALA A 179 20.38 0.63 -7.00
N LYS A 180 20.87 0.63 -5.76
CA LYS A 180 21.26 1.85 -5.02
C LYS A 180 22.34 2.67 -5.72
N ASN A 181 23.20 2.02 -6.52
CA ASN A 181 24.21 2.72 -7.33
C ASN A 181 23.62 3.34 -8.60
N GLN A 182 22.39 2.95 -8.98
CA GLN A 182 21.63 3.50 -10.09
C GLN A 182 20.64 4.59 -9.64
N TYR A 183 20.26 4.58 -8.36
CA TYR A 183 19.38 5.57 -7.75
C TYR A 183 20.14 6.51 -6.83
N GLU A 184 20.46 7.69 -7.34
CA GLU A 184 21.16 8.75 -6.59
C GLU A 184 20.25 9.50 -5.60
N ILE A 185 18.97 9.14 -5.49
CA ILE A 185 17.96 9.87 -4.73
C ILE A 185 17.29 8.96 -3.69
N THR A 186 17.50 9.28 -2.41
CA THR A 186 16.76 8.68 -1.29
C THR A 186 15.66 9.64 -0.84
N PRO A 187 14.38 9.24 -0.92
CA PRO A 187 13.29 10.10 -0.47
C PRO A 187 13.31 10.25 1.05
N MET A 188 13.03 11.47 1.50
CA MET A 188 12.89 11.81 2.92
C MET A 188 11.63 12.67 3.09
N GLN A 189 10.84 12.38 4.12
CA GLN A 189 9.66 13.16 4.47
C GLN A 189 9.94 13.92 5.76
N THR A 190 10.08 15.24 5.68
CA THR A 190 10.29 16.12 6.85
C THR A 190 8.99 16.74 7.36
N SER A 191 7.96 16.78 6.53
CA SER A 191 6.61 17.24 6.85
C SER A 191 5.59 16.49 6.00
N ARG A 192 4.32 16.54 6.41
CA ARG A 192 3.19 15.96 5.67
C ARG A 192 2.05 16.97 5.65
N GLY A 193 1.40 17.08 4.49
CA GLY A 193 0.33 18.06 4.28
C GLY A 193 0.80 19.38 3.66
N CYS A 194 -0.15 20.29 3.42
CA CYS A 194 0.04 21.60 2.83
C CYS A 194 -0.87 22.63 3.53
N PRO A 195 -0.34 23.76 4.06
CA PRO A 195 -1.16 24.77 4.73
C PRO A 195 -2.04 25.62 3.79
N PHE A 196 -2.05 25.31 2.48
CA PHE A 196 -2.83 26.01 1.46
C PHE A 196 -3.96 25.12 0.95
N ASP A 197 -5.13 25.71 0.67
CA ASP A 197 -6.30 24.99 0.18
C ASP A 197 -6.63 25.36 -1.29
N CYS A 198 -5.73 24.97 -2.19
CA CYS A 198 -5.90 25.25 -3.62
C CYS A 198 -6.99 24.36 -4.21
N ASN A 199 -7.99 24.95 -4.89
CA ASN A 199 -9.16 24.24 -5.44
C ASN A 199 -8.86 23.11 -6.45
N PHE A 200 -7.65 23.06 -7.02
CA PHE A 200 -7.20 22.06 -7.97
C PHE A 200 -6.33 20.96 -7.33
N CYS A 201 -5.96 21.11 -6.06
CA CYS A 201 -4.96 20.28 -5.40
C CYS A 201 -5.63 19.22 -4.52
N SER A 202 -5.26 17.95 -4.69
CA SER A 202 -5.76 16.85 -3.86
C SER A 202 -4.96 16.65 -2.57
N VAL A 203 -3.92 17.45 -2.31
CA VAL A 203 -3.00 17.25 -1.17
C VAL A 203 -3.70 17.53 0.16
N THR A 204 -4.48 18.61 0.26
CA THR A 204 -5.22 18.95 1.50
C THR A 204 -6.26 17.89 1.82
N GLU A 205 -6.99 17.41 0.84
CA GLU A 205 -7.95 16.31 1.03
C GLU A 205 -7.27 15.02 1.49
N MET A 206 -6.11 14.66 0.91
CA MET A 206 -5.41 13.41 1.24
C MET A 206 -4.64 13.46 2.57
N PHE A 207 -3.90 14.54 2.82
CA PHE A 207 -2.89 14.62 3.89
C PHE A 207 -3.11 15.79 4.86
N GLY A 208 -3.91 16.77 4.46
CA GLY A 208 -4.23 17.95 5.24
C GLY A 208 -3.49 19.21 4.88
#